data_AF-A0A2T8IDM6-F1
#
_entry.id   AF-A0A2T8IDM6-F1
#
_cell.length_a   1.000
_cell.length_b   1.000
_cell.length_c   1.000
_cell.angle_alpha   90.00
_cell.angle_beta   90.00
_cell.angle_gamma   90.00
#
_symmetry.space_group_name_H-M   'P 1'
#
loop_
_entity.id
_entity.type
_entity.pdbx_description
1 polymer ?
#
loop_
_entity_poly.entity_id
_entity_poly.type
_entity_poly.pdbx_seq_one_letter_code
_entity_poly.pdbx_strand_id
1 'polypeptide(L)'
;MDRFVFSTTRRKRRADHGGAVEVEEGEASAHHEGPDLISLLPDCVLGEIVSLLDTEEGARTAVLSRRWRYIWRSAPRNLDDRLRFIYPDRERLQVISQIIDAHPGPVRRLAVRSFISSYVRRYNDWFPLPMFDALQDLVLHFPYTPDRLHRMPATALRFSCLRVLDIDNCTFSAIGFLPAFPCLTYLSLSAASASPRSSSMA
;
A
#
# COMPACT_ATOMS: atom_id res chain seq x y z
N MET A 1 6.47 -13.23 -22.03
CA MET A 1 7.08 -12.70 -20.81
C MET A 1 6.99 -13.75 -19.72
N ASP A 2 8.14 -14.05 -19.12
CA ASP A 2 8.42 -15.32 -18.45
C ASP A 2 7.68 -15.60 -17.14
N ARG A 3 7.49 -16.89 -16.93
CA ARG A 3 6.82 -17.54 -15.80
C ARG A 3 7.73 -17.50 -14.57
N PHE A 4 7.25 -16.96 -13.45
CA PHE A 4 7.91 -17.12 -12.15
C PHE A 4 7.80 -18.58 -11.70
N VAL A 5 8.87 -19.36 -11.88
CA VAL A 5 9.04 -20.69 -11.30
C VAL A 5 9.90 -20.56 -10.05
N PHE A 6 9.32 -20.82 -8.88
CA PHE A 6 10.10 -21.00 -7.64
C PHE A 6 10.71 -22.40 -7.64
N SER A 7 11.99 -22.51 -7.97
CA SER A 7 12.76 -23.74 -7.76
C SER A 7 13.30 -23.78 -6.32
N THR A 8 12.67 -24.58 -5.48
CA THR A 8 13.21 -24.91 -4.15
C THR A 8 14.20 -26.07 -4.29
N THR A 9 15.51 -25.80 -4.33
CA THR A 9 16.51 -26.86 -4.25
C THR A 9 16.73 -27.27 -2.79
N ARG A 10 16.25 -28.48 -2.47
CA ARG A 10 16.42 -29.17 -1.20
C ARG A 10 17.84 -29.76 -1.14
N ARG A 11 18.75 -29.14 -0.37
CA ARG A 11 20.13 -29.61 -0.22
C ARG A 11 20.18 -30.85 0.70
N LYS A 12 20.53 -32.00 0.14
CA LYS A 12 20.76 -33.29 0.83
C LYS A 12 22.19 -33.35 1.37
N ARG A 13 22.38 -33.81 2.62
CA ARG A 13 23.68 -33.87 3.31
C ARG A 13 24.48 -35.15 2.98
N ARG A 14 25.79 -34.92 2.81
CA ARG A 14 27.03 -35.69 3.09
C ARG A 14 27.29 -37.07 2.47
N ALA A 15 28.45 -37.17 1.82
CA ALA A 15 29.51 -38.11 2.21
C ALA A 15 30.90 -37.51 1.89
N ASP A 16 31.84 -37.89 2.74
CA ASP A 16 33.23 -37.48 2.90
C ASP A 16 34.15 -37.94 1.75
N HIS A 17 35.36 -37.38 1.66
CA HIS A 17 36.68 -37.96 1.27
C HIS A 17 37.65 -36.83 0.90
N GLY A 18 38.79 -36.81 1.59
CA GLY A 18 39.66 -35.64 1.74
C GLY A 18 40.69 -35.36 0.65
N GLY A 19 41.44 -34.29 0.91
CA GLY A 19 42.59 -33.80 0.14
C GLY A 19 43.08 -32.51 0.78
N ALA A 20 44.35 -32.50 1.18
CA ALA A 20 45.01 -31.45 1.94
C ALA A 20 45.45 -30.23 1.10
N VAL A 21 46.00 -29.24 1.81
CA VAL A 21 46.77 -28.05 1.38
C VAL A 21 45.91 -26.91 0.78
N GLU A 22 45.98 -25.63 1.16
CA GLU A 22 47.06 -24.78 1.72
C GLU A 22 46.49 -23.77 2.73
N VAL A 23 47.32 -23.38 3.71
CA VAL A 23 47.05 -22.30 4.66
C VAL A 23 47.43 -20.99 3.99
N GLU A 24 46.44 -20.21 3.57
CA GLU A 24 46.60 -18.77 3.36
C GLU A 24 45.85 -18.03 4.48
N GLU A 25 46.65 -17.44 5.37
CA GLU A 25 46.20 -16.40 6.28
C GLU A 25 45.86 -15.15 5.46
N GLY A 26 44.56 -14.91 5.27
CA GLY A 26 44.03 -13.72 4.61
C GLY A 26 42.94 -13.11 5.49
N GLU A 27 43.34 -12.13 6.30
CA GLU A 27 42.54 -11.09 6.95
C GLU A 27 41.09 -11.46 7.28
N ALA A 28 40.86 -11.89 8.52
CA ALA A 28 39.56 -11.77 9.14
C ALA A 28 39.18 -10.28 9.17
N SER A 29 38.45 -9.84 8.15
CA SER A 29 37.66 -8.62 8.17
C SER A 29 36.88 -8.63 9.47
N ALA A 30 37.37 -7.87 10.46
CA ALA A 30 36.64 -7.57 11.67
C ALA A 30 35.46 -6.71 11.22
N HIS A 31 34.42 -7.37 10.72
CA HIS A 31 33.12 -6.78 10.53
C HIS A 31 32.78 -6.16 11.87
N HIS A 32 32.66 -4.84 11.87
CA HIS A 32 32.19 -4.06 12.99
C HIS A 32 30.70 -4.40 13.17
N GLU A 33 30.43 -5.60 13.69
CA GLU A 33 29.10 -6.08 14.03
C GLU A 33 28.74 -5.41 15.36
N GLY A 34 28.51 -4.09 15.28
CA GLY A 34 27.82 -3.38 16.33
C GLY A 34 26.48 -4.08 16.60
N PRO A 35 25.94 -3.95 17.83
CA PRO A 35 24.70 -4.62 18.19
C PRO A 35 23.60 -4.30 17.19
N ASP A 36 22.86 -5.31 16.72
CA ASP A 36 21.70 -5.11 15.84
C ASP A 36 20.54 -4.47 16.63
N LEU A 37 20.55 -3.14 16.65
CA LEU A 37 19.56 -2.33 17.36
C LEU A 37 18.17 -2.40 16.72
N ILE A 38 18.09 -2.68 15.42
CA ILE A 38 16.83 -2.76 14.69
C ILE A 38 16.06 -4.01 15.14
N SER A 39 16.75 -5.14 15.30
CA SER A 39 16.14 -6.36 15.82
C SER A 39 15.67 -6.25 17.28
N LEU A 40 16.13 -5.27 18.04
CA LEU A 40 15.68 -5.01 19.42
C LEU A 40 14.40 -4.17 19.51
N LEU A 41 13.98 -3.52 18.43
CA LEU A 41 12.77 -2.70 18.43
C LEU A 41 11.51 -3.55 18.68
N PRO A 42 10.49 -3.05 19.41
CA PRO A 42 9.20 -3.73 19.56
C PRO A 42 8.45 -3.89 18.23
N ASP A 43 7.56 -4.89 18.14
CA ASP A 43 6.78 -5.17 16.92
C ASP A 43 5.94 -3.99 16.45
N CYS A 44 5.39 -3.19 17.38
CA CYS A 44 4.62 -1.99 17.03
C CYS A 44 5.45 -0.95 16.29
N VAL A 45 6.72 -0.75 16.69
CA VAL A 45 7.64 0.20 16.05
C VAL A 45 8.05 -0.32 14.67
N LEU A 46 8.34 -1.61 14.57
CA LEU A 46 8.65 -2.24 13.28
C LEU A 46 7.45 -2.17 12.32
N GLY A 47 6.23 -2.34 12.83
CA GLY A 47 4.99 -2.16 12.09
C GLY A 47 4.82 -0.74 11.57
N GLU A 48 5.09 0.27 12.39
CA GLU A 48 5.09 1.68 11.95
C GLU A 48 6.13 1.92 10.85
N ILE A 49 7.36 1.44 11.01
CA ILE A 49 8.40 1.55 9.97
C ILE A 49 7.90 0.96 8.65
N VAL A 50 7.37 -0.27 8.68
CA VAL A 50 6.83 -0.94 7.49
C VAL A 50 5.66 -0.17 6.89
N SER A 51 4.82 0.47 7.70
CA SER A 51 3.67 1.25 7.22
C SER A 51 4.05 2.53 6.47
N LEU A 52 5.27 3.01 6.66
CA LEU A 52 5.81 4.20 5.98
C LEU A 52 6.47 3.83 4.64
N LEU A 53 6.86 2.57 4.45
CA LEU A 53 7.41 2.06 3.20
C LEU A 53 6.31 1.90 2.17
N ASP A 54 6.68 2.00 0.88
CA ASP A 54 5.76 1.57 -0.16
C ASP A 54 5.54 0.04 -0.11
N THR A 55 4.58 -0.44 -0.89
CA THR A 55 4.22 -1.86 -0.86
C THR A 55 5.38 -2.79 -1.29
N GLU A 56 6.26 -2.34 -2.19
CA GLU A 56 7.37 -3.15 -2.69
C GLU A 56 8.51 -3.19 -1.65
N GLU A 57 8.92 -2.03 -1.14
CA GLU A 57 9.91 -1.88 -0.09
C GLU A 57 9.48 -2.62 1.19
N GLY A 58 8.22 -2.47 1.59
CA GLY A 58 7.62 -3.21 2.70
C GLY A 58 7.72 -4.72 2.50
N ALA A 59 7.42 -5.23 1.29
CA ALA A 59 7.56 -6.65 0.98
C ALA A 59 9.02 -7.13 1.05
N ARG A 60 9.98 -6.30 0.63
CA ARG A 60 11.41 -6.63 0.71
C ARG A 60 11.87 -6.81 2.15
N THR A 61 11.31 -6.09 3.12
CA THR A 61 11.66 -6.29 4.54
C THR A 61 11.40 -7.72 5.04
N ALA A 62 10.49 -8.47 4.40
CA ALA A 62 10.16 -9.84 4.80
C ALA A 62 11.33 -10.85 4.64
N VAL A 63 12.41 -10.46 3.97
CA VAL A 63 13.64 -11.27 3.85
C VAL A 63 14.58 -11.10 5.03
N LEU A 64 14.44 -10.03 5.83
CA LEU A 64 15.33 -9.72 6.96
C LEU A 64 15.25 -10.77 8.06
N SER A 65 14.04 -11.21 8.42
CA SER A 65 13.85 -12.35 9.33
C SER A 65 12.42 -12.89 9.28
N ARG A 66 12.17 -14.01 9.99
CA ARG A 66 10.80 -14.54 10.16
C ARG A 66 9.87 -13.53 10.83
N ARG A 67 10.41 -12.72 11.75
CA ARG A 67 9.68 -11.68 12.49
C ARG A 67 9.21 -10.58 11.54
N TRP A 68 10.11 -10.06 10.70
CA TRP A 68 9.78 -9.08 9.67
C TRP A 68 8.74 -9.56 8.67
N ARG A 69 8.75 -10.85 8.30
CA ARG A 69 7.71 -11.42 7.44
C ARG A 69 6.32 -11.38 8.09
N TYR A 70 6.23 -11.60 9.39
CA TYR A 70 4.97 -11.50 10.12
C TYR A 70 4.51 -10.04 10.26
N ILE A 71 5.44 -9.14 10.57
CA ILE A 71 5.19 -7.69 10.63
C ILE A 71 4.68 -7.18 9.29
N TRP A 72 5.34 -7.52 8.18
CA TRP A 72 4.90 -7.15 6.83
C TRP A 72 3.45 -7.57 6.52
N ARG A 73 3.00 -8.73 7.03
CA ARG A 73 1.64 -9.21 6.79
C ARG A 73 0.58 -8.55 7.65
N SER A 74 0.97 -7.95 8.78
CA SER A 74 0.06 -7.38 9.77
C SER A 74 0.09 -5.84 9.79
N ALA A 75 1.16 -5.23 9.31
CA ALA A 75 1.33 -3.78 9.29
C ALA A 75 0.34 -3.10 8.33
N PRO A 76 -0.16 -1.89 8.68
CA PRO A 76 -0.94 -1.07 7.78
C PRO A 76 -0.18 -0.76 6.49
N ARG A 77 -0.82 -0.90 5.33
CA ARG A 77 -0.17 -0.70 4.02
C ARG A 77 -0.25 0.73 3.50
N ASN A 78 0.80 1.08 2.78
CA ASN A 78 0.82 2.22 1.88
C ASN A 78 0.72 1.76 0.41
N LEU A 79 -0.47 1.91 -0.16
CA LEU A 79 -0.76 1.65 -1.57
C LEU A 79 -0.54 2.96 -2.35
N ASP A 80 0.71 3.32 -2.60
CA ASP A 80 1.09 4.60 -3.24
C ASP A 80 1.40 4.50 -4.74
N ASP A 81 1.35 5.67 -5.37
CA ASP A 81 1.62 6.03 -6.76
C ASP A 81 3.07 5.81 -7.22
N ARG A 82 3.97 5.29 -6.37
CA ARG A 82 5.25 4.77 -6.88
C ARG A 82 5.02 3.67 -7.92
N LEU A 83 3.92 2.93 -7.78
CA LEU A 83 3.44 2.00 -8.80
C LEU A 83 3.19 2.66 -10.17
N ARG A 84 2.95 3.97 -10.24
CA ARG A 84 2.77 4.72 -11.51
C ARG A 84 4.06 4.87 -12.31
N PHE A 85 5.20 4.88 -11.64
CA PHE A 85 6.51 4.92 -12.30
C PHE A 85 6.97 3.54 -12.75
N ILE A 86 6.37 2.47 -12.20
CA ILE A 86 6.73 1.08 -12.46
C ILE A 86 5.76 0.41 -13.45
N TYR A 87 4.46 0.70 -13.32
CA TYR A 87 3.39 0.06 -14.09
C TYR A 87 2.55 1.08 -14.86
N PRO A 88 2.18 0.79 -16.11
CA PRO A 88 1.21 1.61 -16.84
C PRO A 88 -0.17 1.55 -16.17
N ASP A 89 -0.99 2.58 -16.40
CA ASP A 89 -2.30 2.72 -15.77
C ASP A 89 -3.23 1.50 -15.97
N ARG A 90 -3.11 0.75 -17.06
CA ARG A 90 -3.97 -0.44 -17.24
C ARG A 90 -3.59 -1.59 -16.30
N GLU A 91 -2.31 -1.75 -16.01
CA GLU A 91 -1.78 -2.84 -15.19
C GLU A 91 -1.80 -2.50 -13.70
N ARG A 92 -1.64 -1.23 -13.36
CA ARG A 92 -1.59 -0.77 -11.97
C ARG A 92 -2.84 -1.13 -11.16
N LEU A 93 -4.05 -1.03 -11.72
CA LEU A 93 -5.28 -1.52 -11.05
C LEU A 93 -5.22 -3.01 -10.74
N GLN A 94 -4.69 -3.79 -11.68
CA GLN A 94 -4.63 -5.23 -11.54
C GLN A 94 -3.66 -5.59 -10.42
N VAL A 95 -2.51 -4.92 -10.37
CA VAL A 95 -1.52 -5.07 -9.29
C VAL A 95 -2.11 -4.63 -7.94
N ILE A 96 -2.79 -3.48 -7.86
CA ILE A 96 -3.44 -3.04 -6.62
C ILE A 96 -4.53 -4.03 -6.19
N SER A 97 -5.34 -4.55 -7.12
CA SER A 97 -6.34 -5.59 -6.81
C SER A 97 -5.68 -6.84 -6.25
N GLN A 98 -4.61 -7.33 -6.90
CA GLN A 98 -3.87 -8.51 -6.44
C GLN A 98 -3.24 -8.30 -5.06
N ILE A 99 -2.73 -7.10 -4.79
CA ILE A 99 -2.19 -6.73 -3.48
C ILE A 99 -3.31 -6.75 -2.43
N ILE A 100 -4.46 -6.14 -2.72
CA ILE A 100 -5.63 -6.15 -1.84
C ILE A 100 -6.09 -7.59 -1.57
N ASP A 101 -6.17 -8.42 -2.61
CA ASP A 101 -6.60 -9.82 -2.50
C ASP A 101 -5.61 -10.70 -1.72
N ALA A 102 -4.31 -10.47 -1.89
CA ALA A 102 -3.26 -11.26 -1.25
C ALA A 102 -2.99 -10.87 0.21
N HIS A 103 -3.52 -9.75 0.68
CA HIS A 103 -3.11 -9.15 1.95
C HIS A 103 -4.28 -8.72 2.84
N PRO A 104 -4.49 -9.39 3.98
CA PRO A 104 -5.63 -9.13 4.87
C PRO A 104 -5.40 -7.98 5.86
N GLY A 105 -4.21 -7.38 5.89
CA GLY A 105 -3.87 -6.31 6.82
C GLY A 105 -4.57 -4.97 6.50
N PRO A 106 -4.63 -4.03 7.47
CA PRO A 106 -5.23 -2.73 7.25
C PRO A 106 -4.48 -1.93 6.18
N VAL A 107 -5.14 -0.94 5.59
CA VAL A 107 -4.56 0.03 4.65
C VAL A 107 -4.55 1.39 5.33
N ARG A 108 -3.35 1.97 5.49
CA ARG A 108 -3.15 3.31 6.06
C ARG A 108 -3.26 4.39 5.00
N ARG A 109 -2.74 4.14 3.80
CA ARG A 109 -2.72 5.09 2.69
C ARG A 109 -3.11 4.42 1.40
N LEU A 110 -3.98 5.09 0.64
CA LEU A 110 -4.32 4.75 -0.73
C LEU A 110 -4.14 6.01 -1.59
N ALA A 111 -3.18 5.96 -2.51
CA ALA A 111 -2.96 7.01 -3.48
C ALA A 111 -3.04 6.46 -4.90
N VAL A 112 -4.07 6.89 -5.62
CA VAL A 112 -4.32 6.48 -6.99
C VAL A 112 -4.54 7.71 -7.85
N ARG A 113 -3.49 8.06 -8.61
CA ARG A 113 -3.50 9.19 -9.54
C ARG A 113 -3.64 8.64 -10.95
N SER A 114 -4.88 8.43 -11.39
CA SER A 114 -5.21 7.71 -12.62
C SER A 114 -5.60 8.66 -13.74
N PHE A 115 -5.19 8.33 -14.97
CA PHE A 115 -5.69 8.97 -16.18
C PHE A 115 -6.77 8.14 -16.89
N ILE A 116 -7.27 7.08 -16.27
CA ILE A 116 -8.27 6.18 -16.87
C ILE A 116 -9.54 6.09 -16.02
N SER A 117 -10.68 6.34 -16.67
CA SER A 117 -12.03 6.38 -16.07
C SER A 117 -12.53 5.04 -15.50
N SER A 118 -11.97 3.89 -15.91
CA SER A 118 -12.38 2.56 -15.44
C SER A 118 -12.09 2.32 -13.95
N TYR A 119 -11.19 3.10 -13.36
CA TYR A 119 -10.78 3.02 -11.96
C TYR A 119 -11.92 3.29 -10.96
N VAL A 120 -12.86 4.14 -11.33
CA VAL A 120 -13.98 4.56 -10.45
C VAL A 120 -14.81 3.35 -10.02
N ARG A 121 -14.98 2.35 -10.90
CA ARG A 121 -15.74 1.14 -10.56
C ARG A 121 -15.05 0.33 -9.47
N ARG A 122 -13.72 0.17 -9.55
CA ARG A 122 -12.96 -0.61 -8.57
C ARG A 122 -12.99 0.00 -7.17
N TYR A 123 -13.08 1.32 -7.06
CA TYR A 123 -13.24 1.96 -5.75
C TYR A 123 -14.55 1.57 -5.06
N ASN A 124 -15.63 1.34 -5.82
CA ASN A 124 -16.88 0.83 -5.24
C ASN A 124 -16.72 -0.60 -4.69
N ASP A 125 -15.81 -1.38 -5.25
CA ASP A 125 -15.52 -2.74 -4.78
C ASP A 125 -14.56 -2.72 -3.57
N TRP A 126 -13.58 -1.82 -3.57
CA TRP A 126 -12.54 -1.75 -2.54
C TRP A 126 -12.96 -1.03 -1.28
N PHE A 127 -13.61 0.13 -1.40
CA PHE A 127 -13.89 0.98 -0.23
C PHE A 127 -14.81 0.33 0.81
N PRO A 128 -15.76 -0.56 0.47
CA PRO A 128 -16.50 -1.34 1.46
C PRO A 128 -15.64 -2.32 2.27
N LEU A 129 -14.44 -2.69 1.80
CA LEU A 129 -13.62 -3.70 2.47
C LEU A 129 -13.10 -3.20 3.82
N PRO A 130 -13.09 -4.06 4.86
CA PRO A 130 -12.75 -3.66 6.24
C PRO A 130 -11.29 -3.22 6.40
N MET A 131 -10.40 -3.59 5.47
CA MET A 131 -9.01 -3.14 5.50
C MET A 131 -8.87 -1.61 5.39
N PHE A 132 -9.85 -0.91 4.81
CA PHE A 132 -9.82 0.55 4.68
C PHE A 132 -10.38 1.29 5.91
N ASP A 133 -10.79 0.58 6.98
CA ASP A 133 -11.37 1.21 8.18
C ASP A 133 -10.34 2.10 8.91
N ALA A 134 -9.06 1.74 8.81
CA ALA A 134 -7.93 2.47 9.37
C ALA A 134 -7.27 3.43 8.36
N LEU A 135 -7.94 3.75 7.25
CA LEU A 135 -7.40 4.63 6.23
C LEU A 135 -7.22 6.05 6.76
N GLN A 136 -6.00 6.55 6.69
CA GLN A 136 -5.60 7.90 7.13
C GLN A 136 -5.38 8.83 5.94
N ASP A 137 -4.86 8.30 4.83
CA ASP A 137 -4.52 9.10 3.66
C ASP A 137 -5.23 8.57 2.42
N LEU A 138 -6.06 9.42 1.79
CA LEU A 138 -6.76 9.12 0.55
C LEU A 138 -6.42 10.16 -0.51
N VAL A 139 -5.74 9.73 -1.57
CA VAL A 139 -5.43 10.56 -2.74
C VAL A 139 -6.07 9.95 -3.97
N LEU A 140 -6.98 10.69 -4.61
CA LEU A 140 -7.71 10.25 -5.79
C LEU A 140 -7.64 11.33 -6.87
N HIS A 141 -6.80 11.14 -7.87
CA HIS A 141 -6.79 12.02 -9.04
C HIS A 141 -7.41 11.28 -10.21
N PHE A 142 -8.41 11.91 -10.83
CA PHE A 142 -9.14 11.36 -11.96
C PHE A 142 -8.72 12.07 -13.26
N PRO A 143 -8.86 11.42 -14.43
CA PRO A 143 -8.61 12.11 -15.68
C PRO A 143 -9.58 13.28 -15.86
N TYR A 144 -9.06 14.38 -16.39
CA TYR A 144 -9.91 15.46 -16.87
C TYR A 144 -10.69 14.99 -18.09
N THR A 145 -12.02 14.91 -17.96
CA THR A 145 -12.92 14.71 -19.09
C THR A 145 -13.94 15.85 -19.12
N PRO A 146 -13.96 16.69 -20.17
CA PRO A 146 -14.78 17.91 -20.19
C PRO A 146 -16.28 17.63 -20.03
N ASP A 147 -16.75 16.46 -20.50
CA ASP A 147 -18.17 16.10 -20.47
C ASP A 147 -18.59 15.27 -19.25
N ARG A 148 -17.64 14.85 -18.40
CA ARG A 148 -17.91 13.97 -17.26
C ARG A 148 -17.01 14.29 -16.09
N LEU A 149 -17.61 14.67 -14.96
CA LEU A 149 -16.92 14.61 -13.68
C LEU A 149 -17.08 13.22 -13.08
N HIS A 150 -15.98 12.68 -12.59
CA HIS A 150 -16.02 11.44 -11.83
C HIS A 150 -16.71 11.70 -10.49
N ARG A 151 -17.43 10.70 -9.97
CA ARG A 151 -18.07 10.80 -8.66
C ARG A 151 -17.34 9.91 -7.67
N MET A 152 -17.05 10.46 -6.50
CA MET A 152 -16.50 9.70 -5.39
C MET A 152 -17.52 8.65 -4.93
N PRO A 153 -17.11 7.41 -4.67
CA PRO A 153 -17.97 6.42 -4.04
C PRO A 153 -18.53 6.95 -2.72
N ALA A 154 -19.84 6.80 -2.49
CA ALA A 154 -20.45 7.19 -1.22
C ALA A 154 -19.86 6.44 -0.02
N THR A 155 -19.34 5.24 -0.26
CA THR A 155 -18.65 4.41 0.73
C THR A 155 -17.34 5.02 1.22
N ALA A 156 -16.76 5.98 0.49
CA ALA A 156 -15.57 6.70 0.96
C ALA A 156 -15.84 7.62 2.16
N LEU A 157 -17.10 8.02 2.36
CA LEU A 157 -17.50 8.93 3.45
C LEU A 157 -17.47 8.25 4.83
N ARG A 158 -17.18 6.94 4.89
CA ARG A 158 -17.13 6.17 6.14
C ARG A 158 -15.78 6.25 6.86
N PHE A 159 -14.75 6.78 6.22
CA PHE A 159 -13.37 6.76 6.72
C PHE A 159 -13.19 7.74 7.89
N SER A 160 -13.52 7.30 9.11
CA SER A 160 -13.47 8.14 10.32
C SER A 160 -12.05 8.51 10.75
N CYS A 161 -11.06 7.68 10.41
CA CYS A 161 -9.64 7.90 10.70
C CYS A 161 -8.93 8.80 9.67
N LEU A 162 -9.65 9.28 8.65
CA LEU A 162 -9.05 10.00 7.53
C LEU A 162 -8.49 11.35 7.99
N ARG A 163 -7.20 11.57 7.71
CA ARG A 163 -6.42 12.76 8.05
C ARG A 163 -6.05 13.59 6.84
N VAL A 164 -5.79 12.95 5.70
CA VAL A 164 -5.40 13.58 4.45
C VAL A 164 -6.38 13.17 3.37
N LEU A 165 -7.07 14.15 2.77
CA LEU A 165 -7.92 13.95 1.60
C LEU A 165 -7.44 14.86 0.47
N ASP A 166 -7.00 14.26 -0.63
CA ASP A 166 -6.59 14.97 -1.84
C ASP A 166 -7.36 14.42 -3.04
N ILE A 167 -8.23 15.23 -3.61
CA ILE A 167 -9.10 14.85 -4.72
C ILE A 167 -8.93 15.84 -5.88
N ASP A 168 -8.71 15.30 -7.08
CA ASP A 168 -8.64 16.06 -8.33
C ASP A 168 -9.63 15.54 -9.38
N ASN A 169 -10.31 16.43 -10.11
CA ASN A 169 -11.30 16.14 -11.16
C ASN A 169 -12.47 15.25 -10.71
N CYS A 170 -12.99 15.45 -9.52
CA CYS A 170 -14.05 14.60 -8.96
C CYS A 170 -15.09 15.36 -8.14
N THR A 171 -16.32 14.89 -8.22
CA THR A 171 -17.46 15.35 -7.43
C THR A 171 -17.65 14.46 -6.21
N PHE A 172 -17.84 15.08 -5.05
CA PHE A 172 -18.19 14.38 -3.83
C PHE A 172 -19.54 14.89 -3.30
N SER A 173 -20.30 14.00 -2.67
CA SER A 173 -21.57 14.40 -2.05
C SER A 173 -21.27 14.93 -0.66
N ALA A 174 -21.51 16.24 -0.44
CA ALA A 174 -21.47 16.81 0.89
C ALA A 174 -22.73 16.39 1.64
N ILE A 175 -22.58 15.57 2.69
CA ILE A 175 -23.69 15.26 3.60
C ILE A 175 -23.85 16.47 4.53
N GLY A 176 -24.97 17.18 4.40
CA GLY A 176 -25.16 18.53 4.94
C GLY A 176 -25.09 18.73 6.46
N PHE A 177 -24.79 17.74 7.30
CA PHE A 177 -24.88 17.92 8.77
C PHE A 177 -23.89 17.12 9.63
N LEU A 178 -22.87 16.45 9.08
CA LEU A 178 -21.85 15.75 9.89
C LEU A 178 -20.44 16.01 9.32
N PRO A 179 -19.38 16.09 10.16
CA PRO A 179 -18.04 15.96 9.64
C PRO A 179 -17.90 14.54 9.11
N ALA A 180 -17.98 14.38 7.78
CA ALA A 180 -17.75 13.09 7.11
C ALA A 180 -16.37 12.50 7.48
N PHE A 181 -15.45 13.35 7.93
CA PHE A 181 -14.08 13.01 8.29
C PHE A 181 -13.68 13.77 9.57
N PRO A 182 -13.96 13.22 10.78
CA PRO A 182 -13.73 13.92 12.04
C PRO A 182 -12.24 14.14 12.35
N CYS A 183 -11.34 13.35 11.77
CA CYS A 183 -9.89 13.46 11.98
C CYS A 183 -9.16 14.24 10.86
N LEU A 184 -9.90 14.89 9.95
CA LEU A 184 -9.30 15.49 8.76
C LEU A 184 -8.43 16.70 9.14
N THR A 185 -7.17 16.66 8.73
CA THR A 185 -6.17 17.72 8.98
C THR A 185 -5.74 18.43 7.71
N TYR A 186 -5.84 17.76 6.57
CA TYR A 186 -5.46 18.28 5.27
C TYR A 186 -6.55 17.94 4.25
N LEU A 187 -6.99 18.98 3.51
CA LEU A 187 -7.96 18.86 2.43
C LEU A 187 -7.44 19.61 1.20
N SER A 188 -7.33 18.89 0.08
CA SER A 188 -7.01 19.42 -1.24
C SER A 188 -8.12 19.04 -2.21
N LEU A 189 -8.67 20.04 -2.89
CA LEU A 189 -9.76 19.90 -3.85
C LEU A 189 -9.41 20.72 -5.09
N SER A 190 -9.15 20.05 -6.22
CA SER A 190 -8.88 20.69 -7.51
C SER A 190 -9.87 20.19 -8.56
N ALA A 191 -10.42 21.10 -9.36
CA ALA A 191 -11.48 20.80 -10.34
C ALA A 191 -12.62 19.90 -9.76
N ALA A 192 -12.92 20.09 -8.48
CA ALA A 192 -13.86 19.30 -7.72
C ALA A 192 -15.13 20.11 -7.44
N SER A 193 -16.29 19.47 -7.48
CA SER A 193 -17.56 20.12 -7.10
C SER A 193 -18.28 19.32 -6.01
N ALA A 194 -18.81 20.04 -5.02
CA ALA A 194 -19.69 19.47 -4.02
C ALA A 194 -21.13 19.55 -4.53
N SER A 195 -21.76 18.41 -4.80
CA SER A 195 -23.19 18.39 -5.15
C SER A 195 -24.02 18.31 -3.87
N PRO A 196 -25.00 19.21 -3.65
CA PRO A 196 -26.01 19.01 -2.61
C PRO A 196 -26.81 17.73 -2.92
N ARG A 197 -27.31 17.04 -1.88
CA ARG A 197 -28.20 15.88 -2.06
C ARG A 197 -29.39 16.32 -2.92
N SER A 198 -29.58 15.69 -4.06
CA SER A 198 -30.87 15.76 -4.74
C SER A 198 -31.88 15.08 -3.82
N SER A 199 -32.75 15.87 -3.19
CA SER A 199 -33.96 15.36 -2.57
C SER A 199 -34.76 14.65 -3.65
N SER A 200 -34.68 13.32 -3.69
CA SER A 200 -35.65 12.52 -4.42
C SER A 200 -36.98 12.72 -3.70
N MET A 201 -37.84 13.59 -4.25
CA MET A 201 -39.23 13.67 -3.81
C MET A 201 -39.91 12.33 -4.08
N ALA A 202 -40.74 11.93 -3.12
CA ALA A 202 -41.59 10.76 -3.13
C ALA A 202 -42.62 10.79 -4.26
#